data_AF-A0A1X0D649-F1
#
_entry.id   AF-A0A1X0D649-F1
#
_cell.length_a   1.000
_cell.length_b   1.000
_cell.length_c   1.000
_cell.angle_alpha   90.00
_cell.angle_beta   90.00
_cell.angle_gamma   90.00
#
_symmetry.space_group_name_H-M   'P 1'
#
loop_
_entity.id
_entity.type
_entity.pdbx_description
1 polymer ?
#
loop_
_entity_poly.entity_id
_entity_poly.type
_entity_poly.pdbx_seq_one_letter_code
_entity_poly.pdbx_strand_id
1 'polypeptide(L)' 'ERMLVGLDDEERKTTFVAYSEAAIDELYFLARERAGREVRDGQEAYDIKLGSMGIPLTGDESRKSWPMTYKVRAAH' A
#
# COMPACT_ATOMS: atom_id res chain seq x y z
N GLU A 1 -9.13 -0.97 -31.83
CA GLU A 1 -7.74 -0.82 -31.37
C GLU A 1 -7.73 -0.83 -29.84
N ARG A 2 -6.99 -1.79 -29.28
CA ARG A 2 -6.62 -2.09 -27.87
C ARG A 2 -7.60 -1.83 -26.72
N MET A 3 -8.12 -2.95 -26.22
CA MET A 3 -8.70 -3.15 -24.90
C MET A 3 -7.75 -2.66 -23.78
N LEU A 4 -8.11 -1.59 -23.09
CA LEU A 4 -7.48 -1.12 -21.83
C LEU A 4 -8.51 -0.69 -20.78
N VAL A 5 -9.79 -1.00 -20.99
CA VAL A 5 -10.85 -0.70 -20.02
C VAL A 5 -11.01 -1.91 -19.09
N GLY A 6 -10.26 -1.95 -17.98
CA GLY A 6 -10.39 -3.03 -16.99
C GLY A 6 -9.18 -3.31 -16.10
N LEU A 7 -8.02 -2.71 -16.37
CA LEU A 7 -6.81 -2.87 -15.54
C LEU A 7 -6.60 -1.74 -14.51
N ASP A 8 -7.58 -0.82 -14.40
CA ASP A 8 -7.43 0.49 -13.76
C ASP A 8 -8.24 0.62 -12.44
N ASP A 9 -8.74 -0.50 -11.93
CA ASP A 9 -9.42 -0.61 -10.62
C ASP A 9 -9.03 -1.93 -9.92
N GLU A 10 -7.84 -2.45 -10.24
CA GLU A 10 -7.36 -3.68 -9.62
C GLU A 10 -6.92 -3.38 -8.18
N GLU A 11 -7.59 -4.02 -7.22
CA GLU A 11 -7.15 -4.00 -5.82
C GLU A 11 -5.85 -4.80 -5.69
N ARG A 12 -4.76 -4.09 -5.44
CA ARG A 12 -3.45 -4.66 -5.16
C ARG A 12 -3.27 -4.81 -3.66
N LYS A 13 -2.63 -5.92 -3.29
CA LYS A 13 -2.30 -6.26 -1.91
C LYS A 13 -0.79 -6.25 -1.77
N THR A 14 -0.30 -5.54 -0.77
CA THR A 14 1.13 -5.48 -0.48
C THR A 14 1.32 -5.38 1.03
N THR A 15 2.58 -5.40 1.45
CA THR A 15 2.95 -5.21 2.84
C THR A 15 4.04 -4.16 2.94
N PHE A 16 4.09 -3.47 4.06
CA PHE A 16 5.19 -2.57 4.39
C PHE A 16 5.59 -2.75 5.85
N VAL A 17 6.83 -2.40 6.17
CA VAL A 17 7.35 -2.50 7.53
C VAL A 17 7.31 -1.12 8.16
N ALA A 18 6.79 -1.05 9.38
CA ALA A 18 6.77 0.15 10.21
C ALA A 18 7.06 -0.21 11.66
N TYR A 19 7.40 0.78 12.48
CA TYR A 19 7.60 0.56 13.91
C TYR A 19 6.30 0.14 14.59
N SER A 20 6.44 -0.70 15.64
CA SER A 20 5.33 -1.19 16.45
C SER A 20 4.56 -0.06 17.15
N GLU A 21 5.23 1.07 17.41
CA GLU A 21 4.70 2.27 18.07
C GLU A 21 4.21 3.35 17.08
N ALA A 22 4.28 3.10 15.77
CA ALA A 22 3.89 4.07 14.75
C ALA A 22 2.40 4.44 14.90
N ALA A 23 2.11 5.74 14.86
CA ALA A 23 0.74 6.24 14.90
C ALA A 23 -0.01 5.91 13.60
N ILE A 24 -1.34 5.89 13.65
CA ILE A 24 -2.19 5.59 12.49
C ILE A 24 -1.87 6.50 11.30
N ASP A 25 -1.67 7.80 11.54
CA ASP A 25 -1.32 8.77 10.50
C ASP A 25 0.01 8.41 9.81
N GLU A 26 1.01 8.03 10.60
CA GLU A 26 2.31 7.57 10.12
C GLU A 26 2.19 6.29 9.29
N LEU A 27 1.35 5.34 9.72
CA LEU A 27 1.08 4.12 8.96
C LEU A 27 0.42 4.43 7.61
N TYR A 28 -0.54 5.36 7.57
CA TYR A 28 -1.18 5.77 6.32
C TYR A 28 -0.22 6.50 5.39
N PHE A 29 0.67 7.33 5.93
CA PHE A 29 1.72 7.99 5.17
C PHE A 29 2.66 6.96 4.52
N LEU A 30 3.17 6.01 5.31
CA LEU A 30 4.05 4.94 4.82
C LEU A 30 3.36 4.04 3.79
N ALA A 31 2.08 3.73 4.01
CA ALA A 31 1.27 2.99 3.06
C ALA A 31 1.14 3.74 1.72
N ARG A 32 0.90 5.05 1.75
CA ARG A 32 0.85 5.87 0.53
C ARG A 32 2.18 5.90 -0.21
N GLU A 33 3.28 6.12 0.51
CA GLU A 33 4.64 6.04 -0.03
C GLU A 33 4.91 4.69 -0.69
N ARG A 34 4.54 3.59 -0.02
CA ARG A 34 4.73 2.24 -0.55
C ARG A 34 3.92 2.02 -1.82
N ALA A 35 2.64 2.40 -1.82
CA ALA A 35 1.75 2.23 -2.97
C ALA A 35 2.21 3.09 -4.16
N GLY A 36 2.65 4.34 -3.91
CA GLY A 36 3.19 5.25 -4.93
C GLY A 36 4.45 4.70 -5.63
N ARG A 37 5.26 3.88 -4.93
CA ARG A 37 6.43 3.22 -5.52
C ARG A 37 6.09 1.99 -6.37
N GLU A 38 4.92 1.39 -6.16
CA GLU A 38 4.49 0.19 -6.89
C GLU A 38 3.68 0.51 -8.16
N VAL A 39 3.22 1.76 -8.31
CA VAL A 39 2.55 2.23 -9.52
C VAL A 39 3.56 2.62 -10.60
N ARG A 40 3.15 2.51 -11.86
CA ARG A 40 3.97 2.87 -13.02
C ARG A 40 3.82 4.37 -13.32
N ASP A 41 4.71 4.88 -14.15
CA ASP A 41 4.61 6.23 -14.71
C ASP A 41 3.25 6.40 -15.44
N GLY A 42 2.52 7.48 -15.12
CA GLY A 42 1.15 7.69 -15.60
C GLY A 42 0.05 6.92 -14.84
N GLN A 43 0.36 6.34 -13.67
CA GLN A 43 -0.63 5.73 -12.77
C GLN A 43 -0.54 6.32 -11.35
N GLU A 44 -1.65 6.29 -10.63
CA GLU A 44 -1.77 6.76 -9.25
C GLU A 44 -2.41 5.69 -8.36
N ALA A 45 -1.84 5.52 -7.16
CA ALA A 45 -2.43 4.68 -6.11
C ALA A 45 -3.49 5.46 -5.31
N TYR A 46 -4.66 4.86 -5.14
CA TYR A 46 -5.79 5.44 -4.40
C TYR A 46 -6.53 4.37 -3.59
N ASP A 47 -7.53 4.78 -2.81
CA ASP A 47 -8.33 3.89 -1.94
C ASP A 47 -7.47 3.02 -1.02
N ILE A 48 -6.45 3.62 -0.40
CA ILE A 48 -5.48 2.92 0.45
C ILE A 48 -6.13 2.49 1.75
N LYS A 49 -6.04 1.19 2.06
CA LYS A 49 -6.60 0.58 3.27
C LYS A 49 -5.52 -0.19 4.00
N LEU A 50 -5.33 0.15 5.28
CA LEU A 50 -4.48 -0.62 6.18
C LEU A 50 -5.26 -1.83 6.72
N GLY A 51 -4.58 -2.96 6.84
CA GLY A 51 -5.09 -4.09 7.59
C GLY A 51 -5.05 -3.85 9.10
N SER A 52 -5.90 -4.56 9.82
CA SER A 52 -6.20 -4.30 11.23
C SER A 52 -5.06 -4.64 12.19
N MET A 53 -4.11 -5.50 11.80
CA MET A 53 -3.01 -5.94 12.67
C MET A 53 -1.70 -6.09 11.89
N GLY A 54 -0.67 -5.42 12.39
CA GLY A 54 0.71 -5.65 11.97
C GLY A 54 1.27 -6.95 12.54
N ILE A 55 1.97 -7.71 11.71
CA ILE A 55 2.61 -8.98 12.05
C ILE A 55 4.04 -8.69 12.52
N PRO A 56 4.45 -9.08 13.74
CA PRO A 56 5.82 -8.85 14.22
C PRO A 56 6.84 -9.58 13.34
N LEU A 57 8.02 -9.00 13.19
CA LEU A 57 9.10 -9.61 12.42
C LEU A 57 9.91 -10.56 13.31
N THR A 58 10.28 -11.72 12.77
CA THR A 58 11.10 -12.69 13.51
C THR A 58 12.46 -12.08 13.83
N GLY A 59 12.77 -11.95 15.13
CA GLY A 59 14.02 -11.34 15.61
C GLY A 59 14.00 -9.82 15.71
N ASP A 60 12.86 -9.15 15.47
CA ASP A 60 12.70 -7.71 15.64
C ASP A 60 11.28 -7.38 16.13
N GLU A 61 11.15 -7.18 17.45
CA GLU A 61 9.87 -6.83 18.09
C GLU A 61 9.50 -5.35 17.91
N SER A 62 10.49 -4.52 17.57
CA SER A 62 10.33 -3.09 17.35
C SER A 62 9.59 -2.75 16.06
N ARG A 63 9.53 -3.67 15.09
CA ARG A 63 8.88 -3.47 13.79
C ARG A 63 7.84 -4.54 13.49
N LYS A 64 6.81 -4.12 12.76
CA LYS A 64 5.72 -4.95 12.28
C LYS A 64 5.56 -4.79 10.78
N SER A 65 5.23 -5.90 10.12
CA SER A 65 4.75 -5.95 8.75
C SER A 65 3.26 -5.66 8.75
N TRP A 66 2.85 -4.54 8.16
CA TRP A 66 1.46 -4.15 8.03
C TRP A 66 0.95 -4.55 6.65
N PRO A 67 -0.09 -5.39 6.57
CA PRO A 67 -0.77 -5.64 5.31
C PRO A 67 -1.57 -4.41 4.89
N MET A 68 -1.58 -4.11 3.60
CA MET A 68 -2.41 -3.06 3.05
C MET A 68 -2.95 -3.43 1.68
N THR A 69 -4.06 -2.79 1.31
CA THR A 69 -4.58 -2.83 -0.05
C THR A 69 -4.71 -1.43 -0.63
N TYR A 70 -4.61 -1.31 -1.94
CA TYR A 70 -4.82 -0.07 -2.67
C TYR A 70 -5.28 -0.39 -4.08
N LYS A 71 -5.91 0.59 -4.73
CA LYS A 71 -6.29 0.52 -6.14
C LYS A 71 -5.36 1.39 -6.96
N VAL A 72 -5.22 1.05 -8.24
CA VAL A 72 -4.37 1.80 -9.17
C VAL A 72 -5.24 2.32 -10.29
N ARG A 73 -5.18 3.62 -10.56
CA ARG A 73 -5.84 4.27 -11.70
C ARG A 73 -4.82 4.97 -12.61
N ALA A 74 -5.18 5.27 -13.84
CA ALA A 74 -4.43 6.13 -14.73
C ALA A 74 -4.43 7.55 -14.16
N ALA A 75 -3.24 8.11 -14.00
CA ALA A 75 -3.06 9.52 -13.71
C ALA A 75 -3.29 10.29 -15.01
N HIS A 76 -4.29 11.18 -15.00
CA HIS A 76 -4.75 11.92 -16.18
C HIS A 76 -4.08 13.29 -16.30
#